data_AF-A0A0Q9XKP6-F1
#
_entry.id   AF-A0A0Q9XKP6-F1
#
_cell.length_a   1.000
_cell.length_b   1.000
_cell.length_c   1.000
_cell.angle_alpha   90.00
_cell.angle_beta   90.00
_cell.angle_gamma   90.00
#
_symmetry.space_group_name_H-M   'P 1'
#
loop_
_entity.id
_entity.type
_entity.pdbx_description
1 polymer ?
#
loop_
_entity_poly.entity_id
_entity_poly.type
_entity_poly.pdbx_seq_one_letter_code
_entity_poly.pdbx_strand_id
1 'polypeptide(L)'
;MLRRKGKSSLIYKYIISYFFVFLIPFVFMSLFLYYNSVSSLRGEIEQSNLNKLEQVENMTNERMKELSNTATRIAYDPRLTPYMLKHGYYGGEAQNELKKYKDNSSIIHELFCLFS
;
A
#
# COMPACT_ATOMS: atom_id res chain seq x y z
N MET A 1 -62.56 -37.07 -38.65
CA MET A 1 -62.05 -35.82 -38.05
C MET A 1 -60.67 -36.11 -37.45
N LEU A 2 -59.59 -35.84 -38.18
CA LEU A 2 -58.22 -36.24 -37.83
C LEU A 2 -57.65 -35.33 -36.73
N ARG A 3 -57.64 -35.81 -35.48
CA ARG A 3 -57.10 -35.07 -34.34
C ARG A 3 -55.57 -35.17 -34.32
N ARG A 4 -54.87 -34.23 -34.98
CA ARG A 4 -53.42 -34.01 -34.86
C ARG A 4 -53.08 -33.53 -33.44
N LYS A 5 -52.98 -34.45 -32.48
CA LYS A 5 -52.26 -34.22 -31.22
C LYS A 5 -51.07 -35.17 -31.22
N GLY A 6 -49.84 -34.65 -31.30
CA GLY A 6 -48.67 -35.53 -31.17
C GLY A 6 -47.30 -35.05 -31.66
N LYS A 7 -47.13 -33.84 -32.18
CA LYS A 7 -45.77 -33.34 -32.54
C LYS A 7 -45.19 -32.30 -31.57
N SER A 8 -46.04 -31.49 -30.93
CA SER A 8 -45.58 -30.39 -30.07
C SER A 8 -44.93 -30.87 -28.75
N SER A 9 -45.45 -31.90 -28.08
CA SER A 9 -44.81 -32.38 -26.84
C SER A 9 -43.50 -33.12 -27.08
N LEU A 10 -43.34 -33.79 -28.24
CA LEU A 10 -42.08 -34.39 -28.64
C LEU A 10 -41.01 -33.31 -28.88
N ILE A 11 -41.33 -32.27 -29.65
CA ILE A 11 -40.40 -31.16 -29.91
C ILE A 11 -39.99 -30.45 -28.61
N TYR A 12 -40.95 -30.16 -27.72
CA TYR A 12 -40.66 -29.55 -26.42
C TYR A 12 -39.75 -30.43 -25.55
N LYS A 13 -40.00 -31.75 -25.53
CA LYS A 13 -39.17 -32.72 -24.79
C LYS A 13 -37.74 -32.75 -25.32
N TYR A 14 -37.55 -32.71 -26.64
CA TYR A 14 -36.22 -32.64 -27.24
C TYR A 14 -35.53 -31.31 -26.94
N ILE A 15 -36.20 -30.17 -27.11
CA ILE A 15 -35.62 -28.85 -26.79
C ILE A 15 -35.13 -28.80 -25.35
N ILE A 16 -35.95 -29.25 -24.39
CA ILE A 16 -35.56 -29.30 -22.98
C ILE A 16 -34.41 -30.26 -22.71
N SER A 17 -34.43 -31.45 -23.31
CA SER A 17 -33.36 -32.42 -23.10
C SER A 17 -32.03 -31.89 -23.61
N TYR A 18 -32.00 -31.27 -24.79
CA TYR A 18 -30.79 -30.65 -25.34
C TYR A 18 -30.38 -29.39 -24.57
N PHE A 19 -31.33 -28.62 -24.05
CA PHE A 19 -31.05 -27.47 -23.20
C PHE A 19 -30.33 -27.87 -21.91
N PHE A 20 -30.77 -28.93 -21.23
CA PHE A 20 -30.09 -29.43 -20.03
C PHE A 20 -28.70 -30.01 -20.33
N VAL A 21 -28.53 -30.69 -21.46
CA VAL A 21 -27.21 -31.20 -21.89
C VAL A 21 -26.19 -30.06 -22.04
N PHE A 22 -26.62 -28.88 -22.48
CA PHE A 22 -25.76 -27.69 -22.55
C PHE A 22 -25.65 -26.93 -21.21
N LEU A 23 -26.76 -26.79 -20.50
CA LEU A 23 -26.83 -25.96 -19.29
C LEU A 23 -26.02 -26.55 -18.14
N ILE A 24 -25.98 -27.87 -17.99
CA ILE A 24 -25.22 -28.53 -16.93
C ILE A 24 -23.72 -28.15 -17.01
N PRO A 25 -22.98 -28.42 -18.11
CA PRO A 25 -21.57 -28.04 -18.19
C PRO A 25 -21.36 -26.53 -18.13
N PHE A 26 -22.30 -25.73 -18.66
CA PHE A 26 -22.22 -24.28 -18.59
C PHE A 26 -22.29 -23.74 -17.15
N VAL A 27 -23.21 -24.27 -16.35
CA VAL A 27 -23.34 -23.89 -14.93
C VAL A 27 -22.11 -24.33 -14.15
N PHE A 28 -21.62 -25.55 -14.38
CA PHE A 28 -20.38 -26.02 -13.74
C PHE A 28 -19.19 -25.14 -14.07
N MET A 29 -19.00 -24.78 -15.34
CA MET A 29 -17.93 -23.87 -15.76
C MET A 29 -18.08 -22.49 -15.13
N SER A 30 -19.30 -21.95 -15.10
CA SER A 30 -19.57 -20.64 -14.51
C SER A 30 -19.26 -20.61 -13.02
N LEU A 31 -19.68 -21.65 -12.28
CA LEU A 31 -19.40 -21.80 -10.85
C LEU A 31 -17.90 -21.95 -10.62
N PHE A 32 -17.22 -22.83 -11.36
CA PHE A 32 -15.79 -23.01 -11.26
C PHE A 32 -15.03 -21.71 -11.47
N LEU A 33 -15.37 -20.94 -12.50
CA LEU A 33 -14.76 -19.66 -12.78
C LEU A 33 -15.03 -18.66 -11.65
N TYR A 34 -16.27 -18.56 -11.17
CA TYR A 34 -16.62 -17.69 -10.05
C TYR A 34 -15.78 -17.99 -8.79
N TYR A 35 -15.68 -19.26 -8.39
CA TYR A 35 -14.91 -19.65 -7.20
C TYR A 35 -13.42 -19.31 -7.35
N ASN A 36 -12.82 -19.61 -8.50
CA ASN A 36 -11.42 -19.29 -8.75
C ASN A 36 -11.19 -17.77 -8.78
N SER A 37 -12.02 -17.02 -9.49
CA SER A 37 -11.87 -15.56 -9.59
C SER A 37 -12.03 -14.87 -8.25
N VAL A 38 -13.04 -15.25 -7.44
CA VAL A 38 -13.24 -14.67 -6.11
C VAL A 38 -12.09 -15.01 -5.18
N SER A 39 -11.60 -16.26 -5.21
CA SER A 39 -10.46 -16.69 -4.41
C SER A 39 -9.19 -15.93 -4.78
N SER A 40 -8.87 -15.84 -6.08
CA SER A 40 -7.69 -15.12 -6.56
C SER A 40 -7.76 -13.63 -6.26
N LEU A 41 -8.91 -12.98 -6.51
CA LEU A 41 -9.09 -11.56 -6.21
C LEU A 41 -8.89 -11.26 -4.72
N ARG A 42 -9.41 -12.11 -3.83
CA ARG A 42 -9.18 -11.96 -2.38
C ARG A 42 -7.70 -12.09 -2.04
N GLY A 43 -7.01 -13.11 -2.56
CA GLY A 43 -5.57 -13.28 -2.35
C GLY A 43 -4.74 -12.10 -2.87
N GLU A 44 -5.08 -11.57 -4.05
CA GLU A 44 -4.43 -10.38 -4.62
C GLU A 44 -4.65 -9.12 -3.76
N ILE A 45 -5.86 -8.93 -3.21
CA ILE A 45 -6.15 -7.82 -2.30
C ILE A 45 -5.36 -7.94 -1.00
N GLU A 46 -5.33 -9.13 -0.39
CA GLU A 46 -4.57 -9.38 0.84
C GLU A 46 -3.07 -9.13 0.61
N GLN A 47 -2.50 -9.68 -0.46
CA GLN A 47 -1.10 -9.46 -0.81
C GLN A 47 -0.80 -7.99 -1.11
N SER A 48 -1.70 -7.30 -1.84
CA SER A 48 -1.55 -5.86 -2.12
C SER A 48 -1.53 -5.04 -0.83
N ASN A 49 -2.38 -5.37 0.14
CA ASN A 49 -2.40 -4.69 1.43
C ASN A 49 -1.13 -4.95 2.24
N LEU A 50 -0.64 -6.18 2.28
CA LEU A 50 0.64 -6.51 2.92
C LEU A 50 1.80 -5.74 2.28
N ASN A 51 1.88 -5.72 0.95
CA ASN A 51 2.93 -4.99 0.24
C ASN A 51 2.85 -3.48 0.47
N LYS A 52 1.65 -2.91 0.64
CA LYS A 52 1.48 -1.49 0.99
C LYS A 52 1.96 -1.20 2.41
N LEU A 53 1.68 -2.08 3.36
CA LEU A 53 2.16 -1.96 4.74
C LEU A 53 3.68 -2.04 4.79
N GLU A 54 4.29 -2.98 4.07
CA GLU A 54 5.74 -3.12 3.95
C GLU A 54 6.37 -1.87 3.30
N GLN A 55 5.74 -1.30 2.28
CA GLN A 55 6.20 -0.03 1.69
C GLN A 55 6.19 1.11 2.70
N VAL A 56 5.12 1.25 3.49
CA VAL A 56 5.02 2.28 4.54
C VAL A 56 6.06 2.06 5.63
N GLU A 57 6.29 0.81 6.03
CA GLU A 57 7.33 0.43 6.99
C GLU A 57 8.72 0.83 6.47
N ASN A 58 9.05 0.43 5.24
CA ASN A 58 10.34 0.72 4.62
C ASN A 58 10.58 2.24 4.48
N MET A 59 9.57 2.98 4.01
CA MET A 59 9.64 4.44 3.94
C MET A 59 9.87 5.05 5.33
N THR A 60 9.16 4.56 6.36
CA THR A 60 9.33 5.06 7.73
C THR A 60 10.74 4.75 8.27
N ASN A 61 11.24 3.53 8.04
CA ASN A 61 12.57 3.11 8.45
C ASN A 61 13.67 3.94 7.78
N GLU A 62 13.54 4.23 6.48
CA GLU A 62 14.45 5.12 5.76
C GLU A 62 14.46 6.52 6.36
N ARG A 63 13.28 7.09 6.65
CA ARG A 63 13.15 8.40 7.28
C ARG A 63 13.76 8.43 8.68
N MET A 64 13.56 7.38 9.48
CA MET A 64 14.19 7.24 10.80
C MET A 64 15.71 7.17 10.70
N LYS A 65 16.25 6.46 9.70
CA LYS A 65 17.68 6.39 9.43
C LYS A 65 18.25 7.74 9.01
N GLU A 66 17.56 8.48 8.16
CA GLU A 66 17.92 9.85 7.75
C GLU A 66 17.96 10.81 8.96
N LEU A 67 16.98 10.72 9.86
CA LEU A 67 16.95 11.50 11.11
C LEU A 67 18.14 11.14 12.02
N SER A 68 18.42 9.84 12.23
CA SER A 68 19.55 9.38 13.03
C SER A 68 20.89 9.86 12.47
N ASN A 69 21.08 9.76 11.15
CA ASN A 69 22.27 10.26 10.47
C ASN A 69 22.40 11.78 10.63
N THR A 70 21.30 12.52 10.53
CA THR A 70 21.28 13.97 10.68
C THR A 70 21.62 14.39 12.12
N ALA A 71 21.02 13.75 13.12
CA ALA A 71 21.33 13.96 14.53
C ALA A 71 22.81 13.69 14.83
N THR A 72 23.37 12.63 14.26
CA THR A 72 24.80 12.32 14.37
C THR A 72 25.66 13.41 13.76
N ARG A 73 25.31 13.91 12.55
CA ARG A 73 26.02 15.01 11.90
C ARG A 73 25.97 16.31 12.71
N ILE A 74 24.83 16.60 13.33
CA ILE A 74 24.66 17.76 14.23
C ILE A 74 25.53 17.60 15.48
N ALA A 75 25.50 16.43 16.12
CA ALA A 75 26.25 16.17 17.37
C ALA A 75 27.77 16.30 17.21
N TYR A 76 28.29 16.00 16.01
CA TYR A 76 29.71 16.12 15.70
C TYR A 76 30.07 17.40 14.92
N ASP A 77 29.14 18.33 14.69
CA ASP A 77 29.46 19.60 14.02
C ASP A 77 30.21 20.53 15.01
N PRO A 78 31.48 20.90 14.73
CA PRO A 78 32.27 21.76 15.62
C PRO A 78 31.64 23.15 15.84
N ARG A 79 30.79 23.61 14.92
CA ARG A 79 30.08 24.90 14.99
C ARG A 79 28.83 24.83 15.87
N LEU A 80 28.38 23.61 16.21
CA LEU A 80 27.24 23.35 17.09
C LEU A 80 27.70 22.82 18.46
N THR A 81 28.94 23.10 18.85
CA THR A 81 29.41 22.77 20.19
C THR A 81 28.68 23.60 21.26
N PRO A 82 28.50 23.07 22.48
CA PRO A 82 27.85 23.81 23.58
C PRO A 82 28.48 25.16 23.86
N TYR A 83 29.78 25.29 23.64
CA TYR A 83 30.51 26.55 23.78
C TYR A 83 30.08 27.57 22.71
N MET A 84 30.04 27.19 21.43
CA MET A 84 29.62 28.06 20.32
C MET A 84 28.17 28.53 20.49
N LEU A 85 27.30 27.65 20.98
CA LEU A 85 25.87 27.94 21.19
C LEU A 85 25.61 28.87 22.39
N LYS A 86 26.49 28.88 23.41
CA LYS A 86 26.39 29.78 24.58
C LYS A 86 27.15 31.11 24.40
N HIS A 87 28.01 31.23 23.39
CA HIS A 87 28.87 32.41 23.21
C HIS A 87 28.11 33.58 22.56
N GLY A 88 28.20 34.79 23.13
CA GLY A 88 27.44 35.96 22.66
C GLY A 88 27.75 36.40 21.22
N TYR A 89 28.96 36.12 20.73
CA TYR A 89 29.38 36.44 19.35
C TYR A 89 29.11 35.29 18.35
N TYR A 90 29.31 34.03 18.75
CA TYR A 90 29.22 32.86 17.85
C TYR A 90 27.84 32.18 17.87
N GLY A 91 26.99 32.50 18.85
CA GLY A 91 25.67 31.89 18.99
C GLY A 91 24.77 32.12 17.77
N GLY A 92 24.85 33.29 17.13
CA GLY A 92 24.10 33.57 15.89
C GLY A 92 24.57 32.72 14.69
N GLU A 93 25.87 32.44 14.62
CA GLU A 93 26.46 31.59 13.58
C GLU A 93 26.06 30.13 13.78
N ALA A 94 26.09 29.66 15.04
CA ALA A 94 25.61 28.33 15.42
C ALA A 94 24.10 28.15 15.16
N GLN A 95 23.27 29.17 15.45
CA GLN A 95 21.84 29.15 15.13
C GLN A 95 21.58 29.07 13.62
N ASN A 96 22.35 29.82 12.82
CA ASN A 96 22.23 29.76 11.35
C ASN A 96 22.64 28.38 10.81
N GLU A 97 23.70 27.76 11.36
CA GLU A 97 24.08 26.41 10.98
C GLU A 97 23.01 25.38 11.35
N LEU A 98 22.39 25.48 12.53
CA LEU A 98 21.28 24.61 12.93
C LEU A 98 20.07 24.79 11.99
N LYS A 99 19.77 26.03 11.61
CA LYS A 99 18.72 26.35 10.64
C LYS A 99 18.97 25.72 9.26
N LYS A 100 20.23 25.63 8.81
CA LYS A 100 20.57 24.94 7.56
C LYS A 100 20.24 23.45 7.61
N TYR A 101 20.41 22.78 8.74
CA TYR A 101 20.00 21.38 8.88
C TYR A 101 18.48 21.20 8.81
N LYS A 102 17.71 22.17 9.35
CA LYS A 102 16.26 22.21 9.21
C LYS A 102 15.84 22.43 7.76
N ASP A 103 16.33 23.51 7.14
CA ASP A 103 15.88 23.95 5.81
C ASP A 103 16.20 22.91 4.71
N ASN A 104 17.25 22.10 4.90
CA ASN A 104 17.65 21.04 3.97
C ASN A 104 16.95 19.70 4.20
N SER A 105 16.06 19.59 5.21
CA SER A 105 15.32 18.35 5.49
C SER A 105 13.83 18.56 5.31
N SER A 106 13.19 17.71 4.50
CA SER A 106 11.74 17.68 4.34
C SER A 106 11.00 16.99 5.50
N ILE A 107 11.74 16.41 6.45
CA ILE A 107 11.22 15.59 7.55
C ILE A 107 11.24 16.36 8.87
N ILE A 108 12.25 17.20 9.04
CA ILE A 108 12.48 17.92 10.28
C ILE A 108 11.58 19.15 10.31
N HIS A 109 10.52 19.11 11.12
CA HIS A 109 9.67 20.27 11.36
C HIS A 109 10.34 21.29 12.30
N GLU A 110 10.92 20.80 13.40
CA GLU A 110 11.58 21.60 14.43
C GLU A 110 12.85 20.91 14.95
N LEU A 111 13.82 21.73 15.38
CA LEU A 111 15.08 21.29 15.99
C LEU A 111 15.26 22.03 17.31
N PHE A 112 15.56 21.29 18.37
CA PHE A 112 15.84 21.82 19.69
C PHE A 112 17.19 21.30 20.18
N CYS A 113 18.05 22.19 20.68
CA CYS A 113 19.24 21.81 21.44
C CYS A 113 18.99 22.09 22.92
N LEU A 114 18.95 21.03 23.72
CA LEU A 114 18.89 21.12 25.18
C LEU A 114 20.32 21.07 25.73
N PHE A 115 20.67 22.05 26.55
CA PHE A 115 21.96 22.08 27.25
C PHE A 115 21.68 21.95 28.74
N SER A 116 22.36 21.01 29.39
CA SER A 116 22.52 20.95 30.85
C SER A 116 23.75 21.73 31.30
#